data_AF-A0A099T419-F1
#
_entry.id   AF-A0A099T419-F1
#
_cell.length_a   1.000
_cell.length_b   1.000
_cell.length_c   1.000
_cell.angle_alpha   90.00
_cell.angle_beta   90.00
_cell.angle_gamma   90.00
#
_symmetry.space_group_name_H-M   'P 1'
#
loop_
_entity.id
_entity.type
_entity.pdbx_description
1 polymer ?
#
loop_
_entity_poly.entity_id
_entity_poly.type
_entity_poly.pdbx_seq_one_letter_code
_entity_poly.pdbx_strand_id
1 'polypeptide(L)'
;MTFTKSVTCFDFYDRAQNGEKCTQDDWDLMTIPMKAMELKQKYNLDFGTEFVPTDKDQMERLFKAGFDMLIECGIYCTDTKRIVKYTEDELWDAINNPMPAFQLGTGRDAVQMKKRSVGDKRKPIVQGGPTGSPISEDMFSAIHMSYALEKEVDTIVNGVMMTVRGKPPIPGSPYEVLAAKSETRIIKNAA
;
A
#
# COMPACT_ATOMS: atom_id res chain seq x y z
N MET A 1 14.52 20.19 -16.30
CA MET A 1 13.70 21.33 -15.86
C MET A 1 13.14 20.93 -14.52
N THR A 2 13.55 21.58 -13.44
CA THR A 2 13.09 21.28 -12.08
C THR A 2 11.55 21.23 -12.02
N PHE A 3 11.00 20.31 -11.24
CA PHE A 3 9.55 20.18 -11.03
C PHE A 3 8.95 21.49 -10.45
N THR A 4 7.72 21.82 -10.84
CA THR A 4 7.08 23.09 -10.46
C THR A 4 6.37 23.04 -9.11
N LYS A 5 5.95 21.84 -8.67
CA LYS A 5 5.32 21.57 -7.37
C LYS A 5 5.41 20.07 -7.03
N SER A 6 5.39 19.74 -5.75
CA SER A 6 5.30 18.35 -5.29
C SER A 6 4.01 17.69 -5.80
N VAL A 7 4.13 16.47 -6.30
CA VAL A 7 2.99 15.73 -6.89
C VAL A 7 2.02 15.31 -5.80
N THR A 8 0.74 15.53 -6.04
CA THR A 8 -0.36 15.15 -5.16
C THR A 8 -1.43 14.33 -5.89
N CYS A 9 -2.46 13.88 -5.19
CA CYS A 9 -3.62 13.24 -5.83
C CYS A 9 -4.38 14.18 -6.81
N PHE A 10 -4.30 15.50 -6.62
CA PHE A 10 -4.91 16.47 -7.54
C PHE A 10 -4.18 16.47 -8.90
N ASP A 11 -2.84 16.41 -8.88
CA ASP A 11 -2.03 16.28 -10.08
C ASP A 11 -2.30 14.98 -10.84
N PHE A 12 -2.47 13.89 -10.09
CA PHE A 12 -2.86 12.61 -10.67
C PHE A 12 -4.18 12.74 -11.42
N TYR A 13 -5.20 13.34 -10.79
CA TYR A 13 -6.50 13.55 -11.41
C TYR A 13 -6.40 14.38 -12.70
N ASP A 14 -5.73 15.54 -12.64
CA ASP A 14 -5.57 16.45 -13.79
C ASP A 14 -4.86 15.77 -14.97
N ARG A 15 -3.81 14.99 -14.68
CA ARG A 15 -3.08 14.20 -15.70
C ARG A 15 -3.94 13.06 -16.23
N ALA A 16 -4.71 12.38 -15.38
CA ALA A 16 -5.56 11.27 -15.78
C ALA A 16 -6.68 11.70 -16.75
N GLN A 17 -7.09 12.97 -16.75
CA GLN A 17 -8.06 13.48 -17.74
C GLN A 17 -7.45 13.62 -19.14
N ASN A 18 -6.16 13.93 -19.24
CA ASN A 18 -5.50 14.36 -20.47
C ASN A 18 -4.38 13.42 -20.95
N GLY A 19 -4.00 12.42 -20.15
CA GLY A 19 -2.92 11.48 -20.41
C GLY A 19 -3.14 10.60 -21.64
N GLU A 20 -2.11 9.89 -22.07
CA GLU A 20 -2.19 9.01 -23.25
C GLU A 20 -3.29 7.94 -23.07
N LYS A 21 -4.14 7.74 -24.09
CA LYS A 21 -5.16 6.69 -24.05
C LYS A 21 -4.49 5.32 -24.19
N CYS A 22 -4.87 4.39 -23.32
CA CYS A 22 -4.36 3.03 -23.33
C CYS A 22 -5.50 2.07 -22.97
N THR A 23 -5.60 0.94 -23.67
CA THR A 23 -6.53 -0.11 -23.21
C THR A 23 -5.91 -0.85 -22.02
N GLN A 24 -6.75 -1.48 -21.21
CA GLN A 24 -6.23 -2.25 -20.08
C GLN A 24 -5.41 -3.47 -20.57
N ASP A 25 -5.80 -4.10 -21.68
CA ASP A 25 -5.03 -5.20 -22.26
C ASP A 25 -3.66 -4.73 -22.76
N ASP A 26 -3.57 -3.57 -23.42
CA ASP A 26 -2.28 -2.98 -23.83
C ASP A 26 -1.40 -2.67 -22.61
N TRP A 27 -2.00 -2.30 -21.48
CA TRP A 27 -1.26 -2.05 -20.25
C TRP A 27 -0.77 -3.36 -19.59
N ASP A 28 -1.70 -4.28 -19.33
CA ASP A 28 -1.49 -5.50 -18.54
C ASP A 28 -0.69 -6.56 -19.32
N LEU A 29 -0.94 -6.70 -20.63
CA LEU A 29 -0.38 -7.77 -21.46
C LEU A 29 0.82 -7.32 -22.30
N MET A 30 1.03 -6.01 -22.46
CA MET A 30 2.15 -5.47 -23.25
C MET A 30 3.03 -4.53 -22.42
N THR A 31 2.52 -3.37 -22.03
CA THR A 31 3.33 -2.28 -21.42
C THR A 31 4.10 -2.73 -20.19
N ILE A 32 3.40 -3.30 -19.20
CA ILE A 32 4.00 -3.76 -17.95
C ILE A 32 4.95 -4.95 -18.17
N PRO A 33 4.54 -6.08 -18.78
CA PRO A 33 5.42 -7.24 -18.92
C PRO A 33 6.63 -6.97 -19.81
N MET A 34 6.49 -6.19 -20.90
CA MET A 34 7.62 -5.84 -21.77
C MET A 34 8.64 -4.99 -21.04
N LYS A 35 8.22 -3.93 -20.32
CA LYS A 35 9.15 -3.07 -19.59
C LYS A 35 9.83 -3.81 -18.44
N ALA A 36 9.09 -4.64 -17.70
CA ALA A 36 9.67 -5.46 -16.64
C ALA A 36 10.73 -6.44 -17.19
N MET A 37 10.46 -7.09 -18.33
CA MET A 37 11.43 -7.98 -18.99
C MET A 37 12.67 -7.21 -19.48
N GLU A 38 12.47 -6.06 -20.12
CA GLU A 38 13.54 -5.18 -20.59
C GLU A 38 14.44 -4.74 -19.43
N LEU A 39 13.87 -4.20 -18.35
CA LEU A 39 14.62 -3.67 -17.22
C LEU A 39 15.36 -4.78 -16.46
N LYS A 40 14.75 -5.96 -16.32
CA LYS A 40 15.45 -7.13 -15.76
C LYS A 40 16.72 -7.46 -16.54
N GLN A 41 16.66 -7.45 -17.87
CA GLN A 41 17.82 -7.72 -18.74
C GLN A 41 18.81 -6.56 -18.73
N LYS A 42 18.35 -5.32 -18.91
CA LYS A 42 19.15 -4.08 -18.90
C LYS A 42 20.00 -3.95 -17.64
N TYR A 43 19.41 -4.22 -16.48
CA TYR A 43 20.07 -4.12 -15.18
C TYR A 43 20.70 -5.44 -14.70
N ASN A 44 20.64 -6.50 -15.51
CA ASN A 44 21.18 -7.83 -15.20
C ASN A 44 20.79 -8.30 -13.79
N LEU A 45 19.48 -8.37 -13.53
CA LEU A 45 18.93 -8.74 -12.22
C LEU A 45 18.81 -10.27 -12.09
N ASP A 46 19.54 -10.84 -11.12
CA ASP A 46 19.50 -12.25 -10.76
C ASP A 46 19.59 -12.44 -9.25
N PHE A 47 18.48 -12.85 -8.62
CA PHE A 47 18.39 -12.95 -7.16
C PHE A 47 18.91 -14.29 -6.62
N GLY A 48 19.23 -15.25 -7.50
CA GLY A 48 19.60 -16.59 -7.11
C GLY A 48 18.53 -17.22 -6.19
N THR A 49 18.96 -17.63 -4.99
CA THR A 49 18.09 -18.26 -3.98
C THR A 49 18.00 -17.43 -2.69
N GLU A 50 18.55 -16.21 -2.69
CA GLU A 50 18.56 -15.36 -1.50
C GLU A 50 17.18 -14.75 -1.25
N PHE A 51 16.67 -14.90 -0.03
CA PHE A 51 15.46 -14.19 0.41
C PHE A 51 15.74 -12.74 0.79
N VAL A 52 16.91 -12.47 1.38
CA VAL A 52 17.37 -11.13 1.77
C VAL A 52 18.69 -10.88 1.05
N PRO A 53 18.75 -9.90 0.13
CA PRO A 53 19.94 -9.70 -0.69
C PRO A 53 21.10 -9.18 0.15
N THR A 54 22.31 -9.68 -0.13
CA THR A 54 23.55 -9.19 0.48
C THR A 54 24.44 -8.40 -0.50
N ASP A 55 24.23 -8.58 -1.81
CA ASP A 55 24.89 -7.81 -2.87
C ASP A 55 24.27 -6.41 -3.02
N LYS A 56 25.02 -5.39 -2.57
CA LYS A 56 24.60 -3.98 -2.65
C LYS A 56 24.52 -3.44 -4.08
N ASP A 57 25.38 -3.90 -4.97
CA ASP A 57 25.37 -3.44 -6.36
C ASP A 57 24.10 -3.96 -7.05
N GLN A 58 23.72 -5.19 -6.75
CA GLN A 58 22.46 -5.76 -7.22
C GLN A 58 21.24 -5.04 -6.63
N MET A 59 21.27 -4.69 -5.34
CA MET A 59 20.22 -3.88 -4.71
C MET A 59 20.09 -2.49 -5.37
N GLU A 60 21.22 -1.84 -5.69
CA GLU A 60 21.21 -0.55 -6.37
C GLU A 60 20.66 -0.67 -7.80
N ARG A 61 21.07 -1.70 -8.54
CA ARG A 61 20.51 -1.99 -9.88
C ARG A 61 19.00 -2.25 -9.82
N LEU A 62 18.52 -2.97 -8.81
CA LEU A 62 17.09 -3.20 -8.60
C LEU A 62 16.35 -1.90 -8.28
N PHE A 63 16.90 -1.04 -7.42
CA PHE A 63 16.32 0.27 -7.13
C PHE A 63 16.20 1.13 -8.39
N LYS A 64 17.27 1.21 -9.20
CA LYS A 64 17.26 1.95 -10.48
C LYS A 64 16.26 1.35 -11.47
N ALA A 65 16.18 0.02 -11.57
CA ALA A 65 15.17 -0.64 -12.40
C ALA A 65 13.73 -0.30 -11.96
N GLY A 66 13.44 -0.32 -10.66
CA GLY A 66 12.14 0.07 -10.14
C GLY A 66 11.81 1.55 -10.38
N PHE A 67 12.81 2.43 -10.26
CA PHE A 67 12.71 3.85 -10.56
C PHE A 67 12.38 4.07 -12.06
N ASP A 68 13.18 3.48 -12.95
CA ASP A 68 12.97 3.53 -14.41
C ASP A 68 11.60 2.98 -14.79
N MET A 69 11.15 1.88 -14.17
CA MET A 69 9.83 1.30 -14.44
C MET A 69 8.71 2.33 -14.23
N LEU A 70 8.72 3.04 -13.09
CA LEU A 70 7.69 4.03 -12.79
C LEU A 70 7.78 5.25 -13.71
N ILE A 71 8.99 5.72 -14.02
CA ILE A 71 9.20 6.86 -14.92
C ILE A 71 8.78 6.51 -16.35
N GLU A 72 9.19 5.35 -16.86
CA GLU A 72 8.98 4.93 -18.25
C GLU A 72 7.57 4.39 -18.52
N CYS A 73 6.92 3.73 -17.56
CA CYS A 73 5.53 3.30 -17.72
C CYS A 73 4.53 4.37 -17.26
N GLY A 74 4.70 4.93 -16.07
CA GLY A 74 3.66 5.71 -15.39
C GLY A 74 2.63 4.83 -14.69
N ILE A 75 1.41 5.35 -14.50
CA ILE A 75 0.30 4.67 -13.82
C ILE A 75 -0.95 4.70 -14.69
N TYR A 76 -1.59 3.56 -14.86
CA TYR A 76 -2.87 3.45 -15.56
C TYR A 76 -4.04 3.85 -14.68
N CYS A 77 -4.87 4.78 -15.15
CA CYS A 77 -6.15 5.12 -14.53
C CYS A 77 -7.27 4.35 -15.23
N THR A 78 -7.88 3.40 -14.51
CA THR A 78 -8.92 2.50 -15.03
C THR A 78 -10.19 3.25 -15.45
N ASP A 79 -10.55 4.32 -14.75
CA ASP A 79 -11.76 5.09 -15.02
C ASP A 79 -11.64 5.90 -16.33
N THR A 80 -10.50 6.55 -16.55
CA THR A 80 -10.28 7.39 -17.74
C THR A 80 -9.62 6.63 -18.89
N LYS A 81 -9.13 5.41 -18.65
CA LYS A 81 -8.38 4.56 -19.58
C LYS A 81 -7.17 5.29 -20.16
N ARG A 82 -6.44 5.97 -19.28
CA ARG A 82 -5.30 6.82 -19.63
C ARG A 82 -4.12 6.64 -18.70
N ILE A 83 -2.93 6.95 -19.21
CA ILE A 83 -1.67 6.84 -18.48
C ILE A 83 -1.31 8.19 -17.84
N VAL A 84 -1.04 8.16 -16.54
CA VAL A 84 -0.45 9.27 -15.77
C VAL A 84 1.05 9.11 -15.74
N LYS A 85 1.78 10.10 -16.27
CA LYS A 85 3.25 10.14 -16.31
C LYS A 85 3.82 11.06 -15.24
N TYR A 86 5.03 10.73 -14.78
CA TYR A 86 5.81 11.54 -13.84
C TYR A 86 7.16 11.89 -14.44
N THR A 87 7.79 12.93 -13.92
CA THR A 87 9.18 13.26 -14.23
C THR A 87 10.12 12.67 -13.17
N GLU A 88 11.39 12.50 -13.53
CA GLU A 88 12.45 12.08 -12.58
C GLU A 88 12.53 13.02 -11.37
N ASP A 89 12.48 14.33 -11.64
CA ASP A 89 12.51 15.39 -10.64
C ASP A 89 11.34 15.28 -9.62
N GLU A 90 10.13 14.96 -10.09
CA GLU A 90 8.96 14.74 -9.24
C GLU A 90 9.10 13.48 -8.37
N LEU A 91 9.63 12.41 -8.93
CA LEU A 91 9.82 11.16 -8.20
C LEU A 91 10.91 11.31 -7.12
N TRP A 92 11.99 12.02 -7.42
CA TRP A 92 13.02 12.35 -6.43
C TRP A 92 12.54 13.29 -5.34
N ASP A 93 11.68 14.27 -5.66
CA ASP A 93 11.03 15.10 -4.63
C ASP A 93 10.27 14.24 -3.62
N ALA A 94 9.47 13.29 -4.10
CA ALA A 94 8.71 12.38 -3.24
C ALA A 94 9.63 11.45 -2.40
N ILE A 95 10.67 10.89 -3.01
CA ILE A 95 11.62 9.99 -2.33
C ILE A 95 12.44 10.72 -1.26
N ASN A 96 12.82 11.97 -1.50
CA ASN A 96 13.67 12.75 -0.60
C ASN A 96 12.90 13.39 0.57
N ASN A 97 11.57 13.45 0.51
CA ASN A 97 10.72 14.04 1.54
C ASN A 97 9.74 13.05 2.20
N PRO A 98 10.19 11.88 2.71
CA PRO A 98 9.31 10.91 3.34
C PRO A 98 8.93 11.32 4.77
N MET A 99 7.83 10.79 5.29
CA MET A 99 7.52 10.87 6.72
C MET A 99 8.48 9.96 7.53
N PRO A 100 9.33 10.51 8.42
CA PRO A 100 10.40 9.72 9.04
C PRO A 100 9.93 8.78 10.16
N ALA A 101 8.86 9.15 10.85
CA ALA A 101 8.28 8.40 11.97
C ALA A 101 6.85 8.90 12.25
N PHE A 102 6.02 8.04 12.85
CA PHE A 102 4.69 8.44 13.34
C PHE A 102 4.22 7.52 14.47
N GLN A 103 3.24 8.00 15.24
CA GLN A 103 2.59 7.24 16.30
C GLN A 103 1.33 6.53 15.78
N LEU A 104 1.14 5.29 16.21
CA LEU A 104 -0.12 4.55 16.07
C LEU A 104 -0.73 4.37 17.46
N GLY A 105 -2.05 4.51 17.57
CA GLY A 105 -2.75 4.43 18.85
C GLY A 105 -2.59 5.68 19.73
N THR A 106 -3.13 5.60 20.96
CA THR A 106 -3.22 6.70 21.92
C THR A 106 -3.04 6.20 23.34
N GLY A 107 -2.62 7.07 24.25
CA GLY A 107 -2.50 6.72 25.67
C GLY A 107 -1.41 5.67 25.91
N ARG A 108 -1.67 4.74 26.83
CA ARG A 108 -0.72 3.69 27.23
C ARG A 108 -0.38 2.75 26.08
N ASP A 109 -1.33 2.51 25.18
CA ASP A 109 -1.25 1.48 24.13
C ASP A 109 -0.70 2.04 22.81
N ALA A 110 -0.21 3.28 22.82
CA ALA A 110 0.40 3.89 21.66
C ALA A 110 1.79 3.30 21.35
N VAL A 111 2.07 3.06 20.08
CA VAL A 111 3.37 2.57 19.57
C VAL A 111 3.98 3.51 18.54
N GLN A 112 5.31 3.54 18.45
CA GLN A 112 6.04 4.41 17.55
C GLN A 112 6.57 3.63 16.34
N MET A 113 6.06 3.97 15.15
CA MET A 113 6.54 3.41 13.88
C MET A 113 7.74 4.20 13.37
N LYS A 114 8.87 3.52 13.19
CA LYS A 114 10.14 4.10 12.74
C LYS A 114 10.86 3.18 11.77
N LYS A 115 11.67 3.74 10.88
CA LYS A 115 12.51 2.99 9.94
C LYS A 115 13.34 1.91 10.64
N ARG A 116 13.40 0.72 10.04
CA ARG A 116 14.32 -0.37 10.38
C ARG A 116 15.28 -0.63 9.21
N SER A 117 16.48 -1.11 9.51
CA SER A 117 17.47 -1.54 8.52
C SER A 117 17.47 -3.06 8.35
N VAL A 118 18.17 -3.58 7.34
CA VAL A 118 18.42 -5.02 7.20
C VAL A 118 19.16 -5.52 8.45
N GLY A 119 18.68 -6.62 9.04
CA GLY A 119 19.25 -7.19 10.26
C GLY A 119 19.08 -6.35 11.53
N ASP A 120 18.21 -5.33 11.52
CA ASP A 120 17.96 -4.48 12.68
C ASP A 120 17.44 -5.30 13.87
N LYS A 121 18.12 -5.15 15.02
CA LYS A 121 17.84 -5.88 16.26
C LYS A 121 16.50 -5.51 16.89
N ARG A 122 15.92 -4.36 16.54
CA ARG A 122 14.60 -3.95 17.02
C ARG A 122 13.53 -4.82 16.35
N LYS A 123 12.56 -5.31 17.12
CA LYS A 123 11.37 -6.01 16.62
C LYS A 123 10.57 -5.06 15.70
N PRO A 124 9.97 -5.54 14.59
CA PRO A 124 8.98 -4.75 13.86
C PRO A 124 7.72 -4.53 14.71
N ILE A 125 6.90 -3.54 14.32
CA ILE A 125 5.53 -3.44 14.80
C ILE A 125 4.73 -4.63 14.30
N VAL A 126 4.00 -5.29 15.19
CA VAL A 126 3.12 -6.42 14.88
C VAL A 126 1.70 -5.89 14.75
N GLN A 127 1.21 -5.84 13.52
CA GLN A 127 -0.18 -5.55 13.23
C GLN A 127 -0.95 -6.86 13.08
N GLY A 128 -1.76 -7.22 14.07
CA GLY A 128 -2.51 -8.47 14.14
C GLY A 128 -4.00 -8.26 13.90
N GLY A 129 -4.66 -9.22 13.28
CA GLY A 129 -6.11 -9.17 13.07
C GLY A 129 -6.56 -10.07 11.94
N PRO A 130 -7.86 -10.07 11.61
CA PRO A 130 -8.39 -10.88 10.52
C PRO A 130 -7.85 -10.51 9.13
N THR A 131 -7.18 -9.37 8.99
CA THR A 131 -6.47 -8.97 7.76
C THR A 131 -7.39 -8.94 6.54
N GLY A 132 -8.50 -8.22 6.65
CA GLY A 132 -9.49 -8.11 5.57
C GLY A 132 -10.35 -9.36 5.33
N SER A 133 -10.16 -10.44 6.10
CA SER A 133 -10.99 -11.64 5.98
C SER A 133 -12.45 -11.34 6.34
N PRO A 134 -13.43 -12.00 5.69
CA PRO A 134 -14.83 -11.87 6.02
C PRO A 134 -15.14 -12.52 7.37
N ILE A 135 -15.81 -11.78 8.27
CA ILE A 135 -16.13 -12.21 9.63
C ILE A 135 -17.62 -12.08 9.90
N SER A 136 -18.20 -13.12 10.52
CA SER A 136 -19.59 -13.11 10.98
C SER A 136 -19.83 -12.00 11.99
N GLU A 137 -20.97 -11.31 11.88
CA GLU A 137 -21.30 -10.13 12.68
C GLU A 137 -21.33 -10.43 14.20
N ASP A 138 -21.84 -11.60 14.58
CA ASP A 138 -21.92 -12.07 15.97
C ASP A 138 -20.55 -12.34 16.60
N MET A 139 -19.58 -12.77 15.80
CA MET A 139 -18.21 -13.05 16.23
C MET A 139 -17.27 -11.86 16.05
N PHE A 140 -17.72 -10.74 15.46
CA PHE A 140 -16.85 -9.64 15.05
C PHE A 140 -16.03 -9.08 16.22
N SER A 141 -16.66 -8.83 17.37
CA SER A 141 -15.94 -8.35 18.56
C SER A 141 -14.99 -9.40 19.15
N ALA A 142 -15.47 -10.63 19.35
CA ALA A 142 -14.69 -11.70 19.98
C ALA A 142 -13.44 -12.07 19.18
N ILE A 143 -13.54 -12.06 17.85
CA ILE A 143 -12.40 -12.34 16.97
C ILE A 143 -11.36 -11.23 17.04
N HIS A 144 -11.73 -9.95 17.08
CA HIS A 144 -10.72 -8.89 17.22
C HIS A 144 -10.12 -8.85 18.63
N MET A 145 -10.90 -9.16 19.67
CA MET A 145 -10.43 -9.29 21.04
C MET A 145 -9.33 -10.36 21.17
N SER A 146 -9.41 -11.47 20.41
CA SER A 146 -8.37 -12.50 20.49
C SER A 146 -6.99 -11.97 20.07
N TYR A 147 -6.91 -11.02 19.15
CA TYR A 147 -5.65 -10.35 18.80
C TYR A 147 -5.26 -9.29 19.82
N ALA A 148 -6.22 -8.52 20.35
CA ALA A 148 -5.95 -7.49 21.35
C ALA A 148 -5.43 -8.05 22.68
N LEU A 149 -5.84 -9.28 23.04
CA LEU A 149 -5.37 -9.96 24.24
C LEU A 149 -3.93 -10.48 24.13
N GLU A 150 -3.42 -10.66 22.92
CA GLU A 150 -2.05 -11.11 22.69
C GLU A 150 -1.08 -9.93 22.83
N LYS A 151 -0.25 -9.95 23.90
CA LYS A 151 0.79 -8.92 24.13
C LYS A 151 1.80 -8.79 23.00
N GLU A 152 1.87 -9.79 22.11
CA GLU A 152 2.70 -9.75 20.91
C GLU A 152 2.18 -8.81 19.84
N VAL A 153 0.89 -8.44 19.89
CA VAL A 153 0.20 -7.57 18.92
C VAL A 153 0.25 -6.12 19.40
N ASP A 154 0.80 -5.25 18.55
CA ASP A 154 0.95 -3.83 18.81
C ASP A 154 -0.22 -2.99 18.27
N THR A 155 -0.79 -3.39 17.11
CA THR A 155 -1.92 -2.70 16.47
C THR A 155 -2.86 -3.69 15.80
N ILE A 156 -4.10 -3.27 15.53
CA ILE A 156 -5.12 -4.12 14.91
C ILE A 156 -5.27 -3.81 13.42
N VAL A 157 -5.28 -4.86 12.58
CA VAL A 157 -5.79 -4.79 11.19
C VAL A 157 -7.19 -5.37 11.13
N ASN A 158 -8.14 -4.59 10.63
CA ASN A 158 -9.56 -4.93 10.66
C ASN A 158 -9.88 -6.16 9.80
N GLY A 159 -10.89 -6.92 10.22
CA GLY A 159 -11.65 -7.82 9.35
C GLY A 159 -12.81 -7.10 8.66
N VAL A 160 -13.46 -7.77 7.71
CA VAL A 160 -14.63 -7.25 6.98
C VAL A 160 -15.91 -7.80 7.60
N MET A 161 -16.83 -6.92 7.98
CA MET A 161 -18.15 -7.33 8.47
C MET A 161 -18.96 -7.98 7.34
N MET A 162 -19.32 -9.27 7.45
CA MET A 162 -20.20 -9.91 6.46
C MET A 162 -21.61 -9.31 6.46
N THR A 163 -22.09 -8.94 7.65
CA THR A 163 -23.36 -8.23 7.83
C THR A 163 -23.22 -7.13 8.88
N VAL A 164 -24.09 -6.13 8.81
CA VAL A 164 -24.30 -5.11 9.83
C VAL A 164 -25.80 -4.95 10.05
N ARG A 165 -26.27 -5.20 11.27
CA ARG A 165 -27.69 -5.37 11.62
C ARG A 165 -28.38 -6.46 10.79
N GLY A 166 -27.67 -7.57 10.54
CA GLY A 166 -28.17 -8.70 9.75
C GLY A 166 -28.37 -8.39 8.26
N LYS A 167 -27.76 -7.31 7.74
CA LYS A 167 -27.82 -6.91 6.33
C LYS A 167 -26.42 -6.78 5.73
N PRO A 168 -26.21 -7.23 4.48
CA PRO A 168 -24.92 -7.10 3.83
C PRO A 168 -24.56 -5.63 3.59
N PRO A 169 -23.30 -5.20 3.79
CA PRO A 169 -22.85 -3.84 3.52
C PRO A 169 -22.58 -3.62 2.02
N ILE A 170 -23.66 -3.65 1.22
CA ILE A 170 -23.56 -3.48 -0.24
C ILE A 170 -22.97 -2.09 -0.56
N PRO A 171 -21.94 -2.00 -1.43
CA PRO A 171 -21.37 -0.72 -1.85
C PRO A 171 -22.42 0.25 -2.42
N GLY A 172 -22.35 1.52 -2.03
CA GLY A 172 -23.31 2.57 -2.40
C GLY A 172 -24.62 2.54 -1.58
N SER A 173 -24.78 1.60 -0.65
CA SER A 173 -25.96 1.52 0.23
C SER A 173 -25.71 2.22 1.58
N PRO A 174 -26.77 2.58 2.34
CA PRO A 174 -26.59 3.07 3.71
C PRO A 174 -25.94 2.04 4.66
N TYR A 175 -25.96 0.74 4.32
CA TYR A 175 -25.33 -0.31 5.13
C TYR A 175 -23.81 -0.31 5.01
N GLU A 176 -23.24 0.10 3.86
CA GLU A 176 -21.80 0.31 3.72
C GLU A 176 -21.32 1.43 4.66
N VAL A 177 -22.03 2.58 4.66
CA VAL A 177 -21.70 3.71 5.55
C VAL A 177 -21.81 3.31 7.02
N LEU A 178 -22.83 2.52 7.36
CA LEU A 178 -23.01 2.00 8.71
C LEU A 178 -21.88 1.04 9.10
N ALA A 179 -21.52 0.09 8.24
CA ALA A 179 -20.43 -0.85 8.48
C ALA A 179 -19.10 -0.12 8.65
N ALA A 180 -18.75 0.80 7.75
CA ALA A 180 -17.49 1.56 7.80
C ALA A 180 -17.30 2.31 9.14
N LYS A 181 -18.37 2.86 9.72
CA LYS A 181 -18.32 3.52 11.03
C LYS A 181 -18.37 2.52 12.20
N SER A 182 -19.14 1.45 12.06
CA SER A 182 -19.35 0.46 13.13
C SER A 182 -18.14 -0.44 13.32
N GLU A 183 -17.45 -0.79 12.23
CA GLU A 183 -16.29 -1.67 12.18
C GLU A 183 -15.24 -1.26 13.24
N THR A 184 -14.66 -0.06 13.10
CA THR A 184 -13.63 0.41 14.04
C THR A 184 -14.19 0.69 15.43
N ARG A 185 -15.48 1.04 15.58
CA ARG A 185 -16.10 1.22 16.91
C ARG A 185 -16.17 -0.10 17.67
N ILE A 186 -16.59 -1.17 17.02
CA ILE A 186 -16.66 -2.50 17.63
C ILE A 186 -15.25 -3.00 17.96
N ILE A 187 -14.30 -2.83 17.04
CA ILE A 187 -12.91 -3.25 17.23
C ILE A 187 -12.26 -2.52 18.41
N LYS A 188 -12.42 -1.19 18.50
CA LYS A 188 -11.88 -0.41 19.63
C LYS A 188 -12.57 -0.71 20.96
N ASN A 189 -13.82 -1.17 20.96
CA ASN A 189 -14.48 -1.64 22.19
C ASN A 189 -14.01 -3.04 22.61
N ALA A 190 -13.38 -3.79 21.69
CA ALA A 190 -12.85 -5.12 21.95
C ALA A 190 -11.39 -5.11 22.42
N ALA A 191 -10.71 -3.96 22.29
CA ALA A 191 -9.29 -3.76 22.60
C ALA A 191 -9.09 -2.87 23.83
#